data_AF-A0A3B1C031-F1
#
_entry.id   AF-A0A3B1C031-F1
#
_cell.length_a   1.000
_cell.length_b   1.000
_cell.length_c   1.000
_cell.angle_alpha   90.00
_cell.angle_beta   90.00
_cell.angle_gamma   90.00
#
_symmetry.space_group_name_H-M   'P 1'
#
loop_
_entity.id
_entity.type
_entity.pdbx_description
1 polymer ?
#
loop_
_entity_poly.entity_id
_entity_poly.type
_entity_poly.pdbx_seq_one_letter_code
_entity_poly.pdbx_strand_id
1 'polypeptide(L)'
;MILGHITNTYMLYSLSGKKVRRMVFLPLLFFGALLPDIGDKGLHYIVTASYPGRGLLHSVVILSALLLILVISLKKYKTVWLTIYLGALLHIAQDWSSATTALWPFYGPWEIGDSETILEKFWRTYIDMSPLGLWVVEMVSLAYCVVLLFARYKRTRGRTTPEVKEGTSQPEGQ
;
A
#
# COMPACT_ATOMS: atom_id res chain seq x y z
N MET A 1 1.63 -9.61 1.04
CA MET A 1 2.93 -9.37 1.70
C MET A 1 3.01 -7.92 2.16
N ILE A 2 3.32 -7.65 3.44
CA ILE A 2 3.19 -6.29 4.03
C ILE A 2 4.07 -5.25 3.31
N LEU A 3 5.34 -5.58 3.02
CA LEU A 3 6.29 -4.66 2.37
C LEU A 3 5.83 -4.24 0.98
N GLY A 4 5.47 -5.20 0.12
CA GLY A 4 4.94 -4.92 -1.20
C GLY A 4 3.72 -4.01 -1.20
N HIS A 5 2.78 -4.18 -0.26
CA HIS A 5 1.59 -3.33 -0.18
C HIS A 5 1.95 -1.87 0.05
N ILE A 6 2.93 -1.60 0.91
CA ILE A 6 3.38 -0.24 1.22
C ILE A 6 4.15 0.35 0.03
N THR A 7 5.10 -0.39 -0.53
CA THR A 7 5.98 0.13 -1.60
C THR A 7 5.24 0.31 -2.91
N ASN A 8 4.35 -0.61 -3.29
CA ASN A 8 3.50 -0.46 -4.47
C ASN A 8 2.52 0.70 -4.32
N THR A 9 1.85 0.80 -3.18
CA THR A 9 0.94 1.92 -2.90
C THR A 9 1.68 3.24 -2.99
N TYR A 10 2.89 3.33 -2.45
CA TYR A 10 3.70 4.54 -2.53
C TYR A 10 4.15 4.84 -3.96
N MET A 11 4.65 3.84 -4.68
CA MET A 11 5.09 3.97 -6.07
C MET A 11 3.94 4.51 -6.93
N LEU A 12 2.77 3.87 -6.90
CA LEU A 12 1.60 4.29 -7.67
C LEU A 12 1.10 5.68 -7.27
N TYR A 13 1.06 5.99 -5.96
CA TYR A 13 0.74 7.35 -5.49
C TYR A 13 1.74 8.37 -6.03
N SER A 14 3.04 8.05 -6.04
CA SER A 14 4.08 8.98 -6.50
C SER A 14 4.02 9.24 -8.01
N LEU A 15 3.68 8.21 -8.80
CA LEU A 15 3.50 8.28 -10.25
C LEU A 15 2.18 8.96 -10.62
N SER A 16 1.23 9.02 -9.68
CA SER A 16 -0.04 9.71 -9.90
C SER A 16 0.16 11.21 -10.11
N GLY A 17 -0.67 11.78 -11.01
CA GLY A 17 -0.62 13.20 -11.34
C GLY A 17 -0.84 14.11 -10.11
N LYS A 18 -0.35 15.37 -10.20
CA LYS A 18 -0.45 16.37 -9.12
C LYS A 18 -1.88 16.59 -8.61
N LYS A 19 -2.90 16.37 -9.46
CA LYS A 19 -4.31 16.48 -9.09
C LYS A 19 -4.71 15.38 -8.11
N VAL A 20 -4.39 14.13 -8.42
CA VAL A 20 -4.67 12.95 -7.58
C VAL A 20 -3.96 13.07 -6.22
N ARG A 21 -2.66 13.40 -6.24
CA ARG A 21 -1.88 13.54 -4.99
C ARG A 21 -2.37 14.63 -4.05
N ARG A 22 -3.09 15.65 -4.57
CA ARG A 22 -3.73 16.70 -3.75
C ARG A 22 -5.05 16.25 -3.13
N MET A 23 -5.76 15.31 -3.77
CA MET A 23 -7.05 14.81 -3.28
C MET A 23 -6.88 13.62 -2.33
N VAL A 24 -5.80 12.85 -2.50
CA VAL A 24 -5.53 11.61 -1.76
C VAL A 24 -4.55 11.89 -0.63
N PHE A 25 -4.98 11.66 0.60
CA PHE A 25 -4.12 11.76 1.78
C PHE A 25 -3.36 10.44 1.99
N LEU A 26 -2.04 10.48 1.81
CA LEU A 26 -1.19 9.29 1.76
C LEU A 26 -1.30 8.37 3.00
N PRO A 27 -1.34 8.87 4.25
CA PRO A 27 -1.53 8.00 5.42
C PRO A 27 -2.82 7.18 5.39
N LEU A 28 -3.92 7.77 4.91
CA LEU A 28 -5.20 7.06 4.77
C LEU A 28 -5.16 6.05 3.63
N LEU A 29 -4.41 6.34 2.56
CA LEU A 29 -4.19 5.41 1.47
C LEU A 29 -3.43 4.17 1.95
N PHE A 30 -2.38 4.35 2.75
CA PHE A 30 -1.65 3.24 3.38
C PHE A 30 -2.52 2.46 4.38
N PHE A 31 -3.30 3.17 5.19
CA PHE A 31 -4.25 2.52 6.08
C PHE A 31 -5.22 1.63 5.30
N GLY A 32 -5.80 2.15 4.22
CA GLY A 32 -6.64 1.38 3.31
C GLY A 32 -5.92 0.17 2.69
N ALA A 33 -4.67 0.34 2.27
CA ALA A 33 -3.86 -0.73 1.69
C ALA A 33 -3.48 -1.83 2.68
N LEU A 34 -3.56 -1.61 3.98
CA LEU A 34 -3.33 -2.65 5.00
C LEU A 34 -4.64 -3.21 5.56
N LEU A 35 -5.77 -2.53 5.32
CA LEU A 35 -7.05 -2.83 5.92
C LEU A 35 -7.56 -4.25 5.62
N PRO A 36 -7.50 -4.76 4.37
CA PRO A 36 -7.98 -6.12 4.09
C PRO A 36 -7.25 -7.18 4.91
N ASP A 37 -5.92 -7.08 4.94
CA ASP A 37 -5.05 -8.01 5.64
C ASP A 37 -5.25 -7.96 7.15
N ILE A 38 -5.35 -6.75 7.72
CA ILE A 38 -5.57 -6.56 9.16
C ILE A 38 -6.93 -7.12 9.57
N GLY A 39 -7.99 -6.76 8.85
CA GLY A 39 -9.33 -7.13 9.28
C GLY A 39 -9.66 -8.60 9.01
N ASP A 40 -9.26 -9.19 7.88
CA ASP A 40 -9.51 -10.62 7.66
C ASP A 40 -8.68 -11.51 8.59
N LYS A 41 -7.42 -11.18 8.86
CA LYS A 41 -6.62 -11.92 9.86
C LYS A 41 -7.17 -11.70 11.27
N GLY A 42 -7.58 -10.49 11.61
CA GLY A 42 -8.25 -10.20 12.88
C GLY A 42 -9.51 -11.05 13.05
N LEU A 43 -10.35 -11.13 12.02
CA LEU A 43 -11.54 -11.98 12.01
C LEU A 43 -11.19 -13.47 12.08
N HIS A 44 -10.16 -13.92 11.39
CA HIS A 44 -9.66 -15.30 11.49
C HIS A 44 -9.32 -15.69 12.93
N TYR A 45 -8.65 -14.79 13.68
CA TYR A 45 -8.30 -15.04 15.08
C TYR A 45 -9.50 -14.98 16.03
N ILE A 46 -10.54 -14.18 15.73
CA ILE A 46 -11.70 -13.98 16.61
C ILE A 46 -12.81 -15.02 16.35
N VAL A 47 -13.11 -15.32 15.09
CA VAL A 47 -14.33 -16.04 14.66
C VAL A 47 -14.14 -17.57 14.57
N THR A 48 -12.94 -18.09 14.90
CA THR A 48 -12.51 -19.50 14.86
C THR A 48 -11.81 -19.90 13.54
N ALA A 49 -11.01 -20.98 13.57
CA ALA A 49 -10.19 -21.51 12.47
C ALA A 49 -10.95 -21.84 11.16
N SER A 50 -12.29 -21.78 11.17
CA SER A 50 -13.14 -21.98 10.00
C SER A 50 -13.26 -20.74 9.10
N TYR A 51 -12.88 -19.55 9.57
CA TYR A 51 -12.82 -18.36 8.72
C TYR A 51 -11.51 -18.36 7.91
N PRO A 52 -11.52 -18.08 6.60
CA PRO A 52 -10.30 -18.03 5.82
C PRO A 52 -9.48 -16.78 6.18
N GLY A 53 -8.15 -16.87 6.13
CA GLY A 53 -7.28 -15.69 6.32
C GLY A 53 -7.44 -14.59 5.26
N ARG A 54 -8.24 -14.85 4.21
CA ARG A 54 -8.68 -13.93 3.16
C ARG A 54 -10.16 -14.17 2.88
N GLY A 55 -11.02 -13.24 3.24
CA GLY A 55 -12.46 -13.43 3.22
C GLY A 55 -13.20 -12.14 2.89
N LEU A 56 -13.98 -11.64 3.85
CA LEU A 56 -14.86 -10.48 3.71
C LEU A 56 -14.15 -9.24 3.20
N LEU A 57 -13.00 -8.87 3.78
CA LEU A 57 -12.32 -7.63 3.39
C LEU A 57 -11.45 -7.78 2.15
N HIS A 58 -11.20 -9.00 1.69
CA HIS A 58 -10.66 -9.28 0.35
C HIS A 58 -11.75 -9.38 -0.73
N SER A 59 -13.03 -9.23 -0.38
CA SER A 59 -14.12 -9.10 -1.36
C SER A 59 -14.31 -7.64 -1.77
N VAL A 60 -14.09 -7.37 -3.07
CA VAL A 60 -14.36 -6.05 -3.67
C VAL A 60 -15.83 -5.71 -3.58
N VAL A 61 -16.71 -6.71 -3.68
CA VAL A 61 -18.17 -6.53 -3.55
C VAL A 61 -18.52 -6.02 -2.16
N ILE A 62 -18.00 -6.68 -1.11
CA ILE A 62 -18.26 -6.27 0.29
C ILE A 62 -17.65 -4.90 0.57
N LEU A 63 -16.41 -4.66 0.15
CA LEU A 63 -15.77 -3.34 0.31
C LEU A 63 -16.56 -2.23 -0.42
N SER A 64 -17.07 -2.50 -1.62
CA SER A 64 -17.88 -1.55 -2.39
C SER A 64 -19.19 -1.23 -1.68
N ALA A 65 -19.87 -2.24 -1.14
CA ALA A 65 -21.10 -2.07 -0.38
C ALA A 65 -20.84 -1.26 0.90
N LEU A 66 -19.78 -1.58 1.65
CA LEU A 66 -19.36 -0.83 2.84
C LEU A 66 -19.02 0.62 2.50
N LEU A 67 -18.26 0.86 1.43
CA LEU A 67 -17.97 2.21 0.95
C LEU A 67 -19.27 2.97 0.64
N LEU A 68 -20.21 2.35 -0.06
CA LEU A 68 -21.47 2.99 -0.43
C LEU A 68 -22.25 3.43 0.82
N ILE A 69 -22.36 2.53 1.81
CA ILE A 69 -23.02 2.84 3.10
C ILE A 69 -22.29 4.00 3.79
N LEU A 70 -20.96 3.97 3.88
CA LEU A 70 -20.18 5.02 4.54
C LEU A 70 -20.30 6.37 3.81
N VAL A 71 -20.30 6.38 2.48
CA VAL A 71 -20.44 7.61 1.70
C VAL A 71 -21.85 8.20 1.81
N ILE A 72 -22.89 7.37 1.83
CA ILE A 72 -24.27 7.83 1.99
C ILE A 72 -24.52 8.36 3.40
N SER A 73 -24.09 7.63 4.43
CA SER A 73 -24.33 7.96 5.84
C SER A 73 -23.42 9.09 6.34
N LEU A 74 -22.18 9.17 5.84
CA LEU A 74 -21.16 10.10 6.33
C LEU A 74 -20.59 10.97 5.19
N LYS A 75 -21.49 11.62 4.44
CA LYS A 75 -21.15 12.45 3.25
C LYS A 75 -20.01 13.45 3.48
N LYS A 76 -19.93 14.06 4.67
CA LYS A 76 -18.84 15.01 5.02
C LYS A 76 -17.43 14.40 4.97
N TYR A 77 -17.32 13.08 5.12
CA TYR A 77 -16.05 12.34 5.09
C TYR A 77 -15.87 11.54 3.79
N LYS A 78 -16.61 11.85 2.72
CA LYS A 78 -16.56 11.15 1.44
C LYS A 78 -15.12 10.95 0.92
N THR A 79 -14.31 12.01 0.91
CA THR A 79 -12.92 11.94 0.41
C THR A 79 -12.04 11.01 1.25
N VAL A 80 -12.27 10.97 2.57
CA VAL A 80 -11.58 10.06 3.50
C VAL A 80 -11.91 8.61 3.15
N TRP A 81 -13.20 8.28 3.05
CA TRP A 81 -13.63 6.92 2.72
C TRP A 81 -13.20 6.46 1.33
N LEU A 82 -13.25 7.35 0.33
CA LEU A 82 -12.74 7.05 -1.01
C LEU A 82 -11.23 6.80 -1.02
N THR A 83 -10.46 7.52 -0.20
CA THR A 83 -9.02 7.31 -0.09
C THR A 83 -8.69 5.96 0.54
N ILE A 84 -9.38 5.59 1.63
CA ILE A 84 -9.22 4.28 2.27
C ILE A 84 -9.62 3.16 1.31
N TYR A 85 -10.76 3.30 0.62
CA TYR A 85 -11.22 2.31 -0.35
C TYR A 85 -10.25 2.16 -1.52
N LEU A 86 -9.69 3.26 -2.03
CA LEU A 86 -8.66 3.19 -3.07
C LEU A 86 -7.44 2.40 -2.59
N GLY A 87 -7.01 2.59 -1.34
CA GLY A 87 -5.94 1.79 -0.73
C GLY A 87 -6.29 0.29 -0.70
N ALA A 88 -7.50 -0.04 -0.26
CA ALA A 88 -7.96 -1.44 -0.20
C ALA A 88 -8.05 -2.09 -1.59
N LEU A 89 -8.48 -1.34 -2.61
CA LEU A 89 -8.46 -1.82 -4.00
C LEU A 89 -7.04 -2.09 -4.51
N LEU A 90 -6.07 -1.21 -4.18
CA LEU A 90 -4.66 -1.44 -4.52
C LEU A 90 -4.13 -2.71 -3.85
N HIS A 91 -4.51 -2.96 -2.59
CA HIS A 91 -4.18 -4.20 -1.89
C HIS A 91 -4.72 -5.42 -2.63
N ILE A 92 -6.04 -5.45 -2.91
CA ILE A 92 -6.68 -6.60 -3.58
C ILE A 92 -6.10 -6.84 -4.97
N ALA A 93 -5.86 -5.77 -5.73
CA ALA A 93 -5.25 -5.86 -7.06
C ALA A 93 -3.85 -6.45 -7.00
N GLN A 94 -3.05 -6.10 -5.98
CA GLN A 94 -1.72 -6.66 -5.80
C GLN A 94 -1.77 -8.11 -5.35
N ASP A 95 -2.68 -8.47 -4.45
CA ASP A 95 -2.72 -9.82 -3.87
C ASP A 95 -3.20 -10.90 -4.85
N TRP A 96 -3.59 -10.51 -6.08
CA TRP A 96 -4.26 -11.37 -7.07
C TRP A 96 -5.30 -12.26 -6.41
N SER A 97 -6.22 -11.64 -5.67
CA SER A 97 -7.29 -12.37 -5.00
C SER A 97 -8.04 -13.24 -6.01
N SER A 98 -8.30 -14.50 -5.64
CA SER A 98 -9.07 -15.42 -6.48
C SER A 98 -10.44 -14.82 -6.80
N ALA A 99 -11.01 -15.17 -7.95
CA ALA A 99 -12.32 -14.67 -8.35
C ALA A 99 -13.41 -14.99 -7.31
N THR A 100 -13.32 -16.17 -6.68
CA THR A 100 -14.20 -16.64 -5.60
C THR A 100 -14.15 -15.69 -4.40
N THR A 101 -12.95 -15.31 -3.94
CA THR A 101 -12.77 -14.37 -2.83
C THR A 101 -13.18 -12.94 -3.21
N ALA A 102 -12.73 -12.46 -4.36
CA ALA A 102 -12.95 -11.07 -4.78
C ALA A 102 -14.43 -10.74 -5.05
N LEU A 103 -15.20 -11.72 -5.53
CA LEU A 103 -16.61 -11.58 -5.90
C LEU A 103 -17.58 -12.21 -4.89
N TRP A 104 -17.08 -12.71 -3.76
CA TRP A 104 -17.92 -13.23 -2.68
C TRP A 104 -18.93 -12.16 -2.22
N PRO A 105 -20.21 -12.49 -1.97
CA PRO A 105 -20.80 -13.84 -1.86
C PRO A 105 -21.37 -14.42 -3.16
N PHE A 106 -21.17 -13.76 -4.30
CA PHE A 106 -21.86 -14.14 -5.54
C PHE A 106 -21.14 -15.22 -6.36
N TYR A 107 -19.87 -15.51 -6.05
CA TYR A 107 -19.04 -16.41 -6.85
C TYR A 107 -18.49 -17.59 -6.03
N GLY A 108 -19.38 -18.30 -5.33
CA GLY A 108 -19.05 -19.51 -4.58
C GLY A 108 -18.47 -19.26 -3.17
N PRO A 109 -18.16 -20.33 -2.43
CA PRO A 109 -17.55 -20.23 -1.10
C PRO A 109 -16.10 -19.75 -1.18
N TRP A 110 -15.57 -19.27 -0.06
CA TRP A 110 -14.15 -18.94 0.04
C TRP A 110 -13.27 -20.18 -0.13
N GLU A 111 -12.09 -19.98 -0.69
CA GLU A 111 -11.03 -20.97 -0.65
C GLU A 111 -10.46 -21.03 0.77
N ILE A 112 -10.74 -22.12 1.47
CA ILE A 112 -10.07 -22.42 2.74
C ILE A 112 -8.69 -22.94 2.36
N GLY A 113 -7.73 -22.03 2.23
CA GLY A 113 -6.34 -22.39 2.02
C GLY A 113 -5.74 -23.02 3.28
N ASP A 114 -4.73 -23.88 3.09
CA ASP A 114 -3.92 -24.39 4.18
C ASP A 114 -3.39 -23.21 5.03
N SER A 115 -3.41 -23.38 6.35
CA SER A 115 -2.96 -22.36 7.29
C SER A 115 -1.44 -22.23 7.24
N GLU A 116 -0.91 -21.65 6.17
CA GLU A 116 0.52 -21.41 6.04
C GLU A 116 0.98 -20.45 7.12
N THR A 117 2.03 -20.85 7.81
CA THR A 117 2.74 -20.01 8.78
C THR A 117 3.37 -18.80 8.09
N ILE A 118 3.71 -17.78 8.86
CA ILE A 118 4.43 -16.59 8.35
C ILE A 118 5.76 -17.01 7.68
N LEU A 119 6.43 -18.01 8.25
CA LEU A 119 7.70 -18.52 7.74
C LEU A 119 7.53 -19.21 6.38
N GLU A 120 6.51 -20.04 6.22
CA GLU A 120 6.20 -20.70 4.94
C GLU A 120 5.85 -19.67 3.86
N LYS A 121 5.04 -18.66 4.19
CA LYS A 121 4.73 -17.56 3.26
C LYS A 121 5.97 -16.78 2.86
N PHE A 122 6.86 -16.51 3.81
CA PHE A 122 8.13 -15.84 3.53
C PHE A 122 9.00 -16.68 2.61
N TRP A 123 9.16 -17.97 2.93
CA TRP A 123 9.97 -18.91 2.15
C TRP A 123 9.45 -19.04 0.72
N ARG A 124 8.16 -19.34 0.55
CA ARG A 124 7.54 -19.48 -0.77
C ARG A 124 7.71 -18.23 -1.62
N THR A 125 7.58 -17.05 -1.02
CA THR A 125 7.58 -15.82 -1.81
C THR A 125 8.98 -15.31 -2.13
N TYR A 126 9.94 -15.38 -1.21
CA TYR A 126 11.29 -14.84 -1.44
C TYR A 126 12.33 -15.87 -1.85
N ILE A 127 12.16 -17.13 -1.47
CA ILE A 127 13.09 -18.21 -1.82
C ILE A 127 12.57 -18.96 -3.05
N ASP A 128 11.33 -19.44 -2.99
CA ASP A 128 10.74 -20.17 -4.13
C ASP A 128 10.26 -19.21 -5.24
N MET A 129 10.31 -17.90 -5.00
CA MET A 129 9.89 -16.84 -5.93
C MET A 129 8.48 -17.07 -6.48
N SER A 130 7.58 -17.59 -5.65
CA SER A 130 6.23 -17.98 -6.05
C SER A 130 5.17 -17.22 -5.24
N PRO A 131 4.23 -16.52 -5.89
CA PRO A 131 4.11 -16.33 -7.35
C PRO A 131 5.08 -15.27 -7.90
N LEU A 132 5.76 -15.59 -9.01
CA LEU A 132 6.82 -14.75 -9.62
C LEU A 132 6.37 -13.32 -9.92
N GLY A 133 5.13 -13.16 -10.38
CA GLY A 133 4.58 -11.84 -10.66
C GLY A 133 4.57 -10.93 -9.41
N LEU A 134 4.25 -11.48 -8.24
CA LEU A 134 4.14 -10.71 -6.99
C LEU A 134 5.50 -10.22 -6.56
N TRP A 135 6.45 -11.13 -6.61
CA TRP A 135 7.83 -10.86 -6.31
C TRP A 135 8.41 -9.78 -7.23
N VAL A 136 8.19 -9.87 -8.55
CA VAL A 136 8.68 -8.88 -9.52
C VAL A 136 8.11 -7.48 -9.23
N VAL A 137 6.80 -7.39 -9.01
CA VAL A 137 6.14 -6.10 -8.72
C VAL A 137 6.66 -5.51 -7.41
N GLU A 138 6.87 -6.35 -6.38
CA GLU A 138 7.45 -5.92 -5.11
C GLU A 138 8.91 -5.43 -5.27
N MET A 139 9.76 -6.16 -5.99
CA MET A 139 11.16 -5.75 -6.20
C MET A 139 11.27 -4.45 -7.02
N VAL A 140 10.44 -4.29 -8.04
CA VAL A 140 10.41 -3.06 -8.85
C VAL A 140 9.99 -1.86 -8.00
N SER A 141 8.94 -2.00 -7.18
CA SER A 141 8.48 -0.91 -6.32
C SER A 141 9.46 -0.58 -5.20
N LEU A 142 10.12 -1.58 -4.62
CA LEU A 142 11.20 -1.40 -3.66
C LEU A 142 12.37 -0.63 -4.28
N ALA A 143 12.87 -1.07 -5.43
CA ALA A 143 13.97 -0.40 -6.13
C ALA A 143 13.61 1.06 -6.46
N TYR A 144 12.39 1.30 -6.95
CA TYR A 144 11.87 2.64 -7.21
C TYR A 144 11.86 3.51 -5.94
N CYS A 145 11.39 2.97 -4.81
CA CYS A 145 11.38 3.70 -3.53
C CYS A 145 12.80 4.04 -3.06
N VAL A 146 13.75 3.10 -3.18
CA VAL A 146 15.17 3.32 -2.83
C VAL A 146 15.78 4.44 -3.67
N VAL A 147 15.56 4.43 -4.99
CA VAL A 147 16.04 5.49 -5.89
C VAL A 147 15.47 6.86 -5.49
N LEU A 148 14.18 6.95 -5.18
CA LEU A 148 13.57 8.20 -4.72
C LEU A 148 14.12 8.68 -3.38
N LEU A 149 14.33 7.76 -2.42
CA LEU A 149 14.93 8.08 -1.13
C LEU A 149 16.36 8.62 -1.31
N PHE A 150 17.17 7.96 -2.13
CA PHE A 150 18.52 8.40 -2.43
C PHE A 150 18.55 9.77 -3.12
N ALA A 151 17.69 9.99 -4.11
CA ALA A 151 17.56 11.29 -4.79
C ALA A 151 17.15 12.42 -3.83
N ARG A 152 16.26 12.14 -2.87
CA ARG A 152 15.87 13.09 -1.82
C ARG A 152 17.01 13.36 -0.85
N TYR A 153 17.71 12.32 -0.39
CA TYR A 153 18.85 12.42 0.51
C TYR A 153 19.98 13.28 -0.10
N LYS A 154 20.30 13.08 -1.39
CA LYS A 154 21.30 13.90 -2.09
C LYS A 154 20.86 15.37 -2.17
N ARG A 155 19.58 15.63 -2.43
CA ARG A 155 19.02 16.99 -2.52
C ARG A 155 19.04 17.73 -1.19
N THR A 156 18.77 17.05 -0.07
CA THR A 156 18.83 17.69 1.26
C THR A 156 20.28 17.97 1.67
N ARG A 157 21.21 17.04 1.41
CA ARG A 157 22.64 17.22 1.73
C ARG A 157 23.33 18.29 0.87
N GLY A 158 22.93 18.44 -0.39
CA GLY A 158 23.42 19.52 -1.27
C GLY A 158 22.92 20.93 -0.91
N ARG A 159 21.88 21.03 -0.06
CA ARG A 159 21.38 22.32 0.45
C ARG A 159 22.10 22.80 1.71
N THR A 160 22.82 21.92 2.41
CA THR A 160 23.46 22.21 3.69
C THR A 160 24.95 22.51 3.60
N THR A 161 25.53 22.56 2.40
CA THR A 161 26.89 23.08 2.19
C THR A 161 26.77 24.58 1.90
N PRO A 162 27.09 25.48 2.85
CA PRO A 162 27.15 26.89 2.55
C PRO A 162 28.32 27.08 1.58
N GLU A 163 28.09 27.78 0.47
CA GLU A 163 29.18 28.45 -0.23
C GLU A 163 29.86 29.36 0.80
N VAL A 164 31.05 28.97 1.24
CA VAL A 164 31.96 29.89 1.91
C VAL A 164 32.31 30.93 0.85
N LYS A 165 31.59 32.05 0.85
CA LYS A 165 32.04 33.24 0.13
C LYS A 165 33.35 33.64 0.80
N GLU A 166 34.47 33.26 0.19
CA GLU A 166 35.77 33.81 0.52
C GLU A 166 35.67 35.32 0.38
N GLY A 167 35.69 36.00 1.52
CA GLY A 167 35.71 37.44 1.58
C GLY A 167 37.02 37.94 1.01
N THR A 168 36.98 38.44 -0.22
CA THR A 168 37.98 39.38 -0.73
C THR A 168 37.91 40.65 0.11
N SER A 169 38.74 40.71 1.15
CA SER A 169 39.13 41.94 1.82
C SER A 169 39.85 42.83 0.81
N GLN A 170 39.21 43.91 0.37
CA GLN A 170 39.92 45.00 -0.28
C GLN A 170 40.75 45.74 0.79
N PRO A 171 42.05 45.98 0.54
CA PRO A 171 42.82 46.86 1.41
C PRO A 171 42.36 48.30 1.16
N GLU A 172 41.89 48.95 2.22
CA GLU A 172 41.69 50.40 2.23
C GLU A 172 43.03 51.09 1.93
N GLY A 173 43.03 51.91 0.89
CA GLY A 173 44.18 52.70 0.48
C GLY A 173 43.74 54.02 -0.14
N GLN A 174 43.95 55.07 0.64
CA GLN A 174 44.08 56.51 0.31
C GLN A 174 42.83 57.38 0.33
#